data_AF-A0A3D5Q903-F1
#
_entry.id   AF-A0A3D5Q903-F1
#
_cell.length_a   1.000
_cell.length_b   1.000
_cell.length_c   1.000
_cell.angle_alpha   90.00
_cell.angle_beta   90.00
_cell.angle_gamma   90.00
#
_symmetry.space_group_name_H-M   'P 1'
#
loop_
_entity.id
_entity.type
_entity.pdbx_description
1 polymer ?
#
loop_
_entity_poly.entity_id
_entity_poly.type
_entity_poly.pdbx_seq_one_letter_code
_entity_poly.pdbx_strand_id
1 'polypeptide(L)'
;MKFIDLIRMILRDRPEGATPQQIRDQIKADCPDWYGTAAHRRNVDKGHYNNLDHALLAEIYIATRQASDIFADKSTRPMTLTMDPSSSIPGETEVEAEDLIESENLLLLEQGFGTVYVLGTGLFTKLGVEIVKIGITTGDVSARIRQLYTTGVPTKFRVIETFDVQNYAELEQALHKILDPFRINRAREFFTEHCLPFIQKIVKIHIEIQDAKAGSLDCNAEK
;
A
#
# COMPACT_ATOMS: atom_id res chain seq x y z
N MET A 1 7.16 -20.76 1.24
CA MET A 1 7.79 -19.46 1.55
C MET A 1 6.91 -18.40 0.93
N LYS A 2 6.62 -17.28 1.62
CA LYS A 2 5.85 -16.19 1.02
C LYS A 2 6.78 -15.26 0.22
N PHE A 3 6.21 -14.47 -0.69
CA PHE A 3 6.99 -13.50 -1.47
C PHE A 3 7.72 -12.47 -0.59
N ILE A 4 7.06 -11.97 0.46
CA ILE A 4 7.69 -11.03 1.39
C ILE A 4 8.87 -11.64 2.16
N ASP A 5 8.84 -12.94 2.45
CA ASP A 5 9.95 -13.63 3.12
C ASP A 5 11.19 -13.68 2.22
N LEU A 6 10.99 -13.81 0.91
CA LEU A 6 12.07 -13.72 -0.08
C LEU A 6 12.73 -12.33 -0.06
N ILE A 7 11.92 -11.26 -0.02
CA ILE A 7 12.44 -9.89 0.07
C ILE A 7 13.22 -9.71 1.38
N ARG A 8 12.68 -10.20 2.50
CA ARG A 8 13.37 -10.15 3.80
C ARG A 8 14.72 -10.88 3.75
N MET A 9 14.81 -12.03 3.10
CA MET A 9 16.08 -12.75 2.91
C MET A 9 17.08 -11.90 2.14
N ILE A 10 16.66 -11.30 1.01
CA ILE A 10 17.53 -10.44 0.19
C ILE A 10 18.03 -9.22 0.99
N LEU A 11 17.17 -8.60 1.79
CA LEU A 11 17.53 -7.42 2.58
C LEU A 11 18.43 -7.77 3.78
N ARG A 12 18.31 -8.96 4.37
CA ARG A 12 19.21 -9.41 5.45
C ARG A 12 20.67 -9.52 5.01
N ASP A 13 20.90 -9.89 3.76
CA ASP A 13 22.24 -10.00 3.19
C ASP A 13 22.81 -8.63 2.74
N ARG A 14 22.03 -7.54 2.87
CA ARG A 14 22.39 -6.17 2.45
C ARG A 14 22.07 -5.14 3.54
N PRO A 15 22.95 -4.95 4.54
CA PRO A 15 22.75 -3.97 5.61
C PRO A 15 22.57 -2.53 5.12
N GLU A 16 23.21 -2.18 4.01
CA GLU A 16 23.08 -0.88 3.33
C GLU A 16 21.73 -0.69 2.62
N GLY A 17 20.95 -1.76 2.48
CA GLY A 17 19.67 -1.79 1.79
C GLY A 17 19.78 -2.06 0.29
N ALA A 18 18.64 -2.12 -0.36
CA ALA A 18 18.54 -2.30 -1.80
C ALA A 18 17.34 -1.54 -2.36
N THR A 19 17.49 -1.05 -3.59
CA THR A 19 16.37 -0.49 -4.35
C THR A 19 15.43 -1.61 -4.83
N PRO A 20 14.13 -1.34 -5.05
CA PRO A 20 13.21 -2.30 -5.66
C PRO A 20 13.73 -2.91 -6.97
N GLN A 21 14.45 -2.13 -7.78
CA GLN A 21 15.08 -2.59 -9.02
C GLN A 21 16.21 -3.58 -8.74
N GLN A 22 17.09 -3.31 -7.76
CA GLN A 22 18.13 -4.26 -7.34
C GLN A 22 17.55 -5.54 -6.74
N ILE A 23 16.43 -5.45 -6.00
CA ILE A 23 15.73 -6.63 -5.47
C ILE A 23 15.15 -7.45 -6.62
N ARG A 24 14.46 -6.82 -7.58
CA ARG A 24 13.96 -7.47 -8.81
C ARG A 24 15.09 -8.20 -9.54
N ASP A 25 16.21 -7.52 -9.77
CA ASP A 25 17.34 -8.09 -10.52
C ASP A 25 17.95 -9.28 -9.78
N GLN A 26 18.01 -9.23 -8.44
CA GLN A 26 18.44 -10.36 -7.62
C GLN A 26 17.47 -11.55 -7.71
N ILE A 27 16.17 -11.30 -7.60
CA ILE A 27 15.14 -12.36 -7.70
C ILE A 27 15.24 -13.06 -9.06
N LYS A 28 15.43 -12.30 -10.15
CA LYS A 28 15.60 -12.85 -11.49
C LYS A 28 16.84 -13.74 -11.62
N ALA A 29 17.94 -13.37 -10.98
CA ALA A 29 19.20 -14.11 -11.05
C ALA A 29 19.17 -15.38 -10.19
N ASP A 30 18.68 -15.28 -8.96
CA ASP A 30 18.90 -16.29 -7.94
C ASP A 30 17.65 -17.12 -7.60
N CYS A 31 16.46 -16.58 -7.90
CA CYS A 31 15.18 -17.15 -7.49
C CYS A 31 14.17 -17.14 -8.66
N PRO A 32 14.48 -17.77 -9.82
CA PRO A 32 13.70 -17.64 -11.05
C PRO A 32 12.25 -18.15 -10.93
N ASP A 33 11.95 -19.03 -9.97
CA ASP A 33 10.58 -19.50 -9.71
C ASP A 33 9.63 -18.37 -9.26
N TRP A 34 10.17 -17.30 -8.70
CA TRP A 34 9.43 -16.10 -8.30
C TRP A 34 9.36 -15.05 -9.40
N TYR A 35 10.00 -15.29 -10.54
CA TYR A 35 9.93 -14.43 -11.72
C TYR A 35 8.94 -14.99 -12.74
N GLY A 36 8.10 -14.12 -13.28
CA GLY A 36 7.13 -14.52 -14.30
C GLY A 36 6.10 -15.56 -13.84
N THR A 37 5.69 -15.54 -12.56
CA THR A 37 4.64 -16.39 -11.99
C THR A 37 3.33 -16.34 -12.80
N ALA A 38 2.40 -17.25 -12.51
CA ALA A 38 1.07 -17.22 -13.15
C ALA A 38 0.36 -15.88 -12.93
N ALA A 39 0.52 -15.26 -11.76
CA ALA A 39 -0.01 -13.93 -11.47
C ALA A 39 0.66 -12.84 -12.32
N HIS A 40 1.99 -12.85 -12.46
CA HIS A 40 2.70 -11.91 -13.33
C HIS A 40 2.22 -11.99 -14.78
N ARG A 41 2.14 -13.20 -15.33
CA ARG A 41 1.66 -13.41 -16.70
C ARG A 41 0.24 -12.91 -16.89
N ARG A 42 -0.68 -13.28 -15.98
CA ARG A 42 -2.08 -12.79 -16.03
C ARG A 42 -2.17 -11.27 -16.03
N ASN A 43 -1.37 -10.58 -15.21
CA ASN A 43 -1.42 -9.11 -15.16
C ASN A 43 -0.85 -8.46 -16.42
N VAL A 44 0.17 -9.04 -17.04
CA VAL A 44 0.69 -8.58 -18.34
C VAL A 44 -0.32 -8.85 -19.45
N ASP A 45 -0.90 -10.05 -19.50
CA ASP A 45 -1.89 -10.44 -20.52
C ASP A 45 -3.15 -9.57 -20.46
N LYS A 46 -3.57 -9.16 -19.25
CA LYS A 46 -4.67 -8.21 -19.02
C LYS A 46 -4.30 -6.76 -19.32
N GLY A 47 -3.04 -6.46 -19.65
CA GLY A 47 -2.55 -5.11 -19.93
C GLY A 47 -2.35 -4.22 -18.69
N HIS A 48 -2.29 -4.78 -17.50
CA HIS A 48 -2.01 -4.03 -16.27
C HIS A 48 -0.55 -3.60 -16.17
N TYR A 49 0.37 -4.41 -16.72
CA TYR A 49 1.80 -4.09 -16.78
C TYR A 49 2.37 -4.36 -18.17
N ASN A 50 3.38 -3.58 -18.55
CA ASN A 50 4.00 -3.67 -19.88
C ASN A 50 4.78 -4.99 -20.10
N ASN A 51 5.35 -5.56 -19.05
CA ASN A 51 6.17 -6.77 -19.09
C ASN A 51 6.27 -7.41 -17.70
N LEU A 52 6.92 -8.58 -17.62
CA LEU A 52 7.10 -9.33 -16.37
C LEU A 52 7.97 -8.59 -15.34
N ASP A 53 8.91 -7.75 -15.76
CA ASP A 53 9.73 -6.94 -14.86
C ASP A 53 8.88 -5.88 -14.15
N HIS A 54 7.93 -5.26 -14.85
CA HIS A 54 6.98 -4.31 -14.28
C HIS A 54 6.04 -4.99 -13.28
N ALA A 55 5.56 -6.19 -13.62
CA ALA A 55 4.69 -6.96 -12.73
C ALA A 55 5.42 -7.34 -11.43
N LEU A 56 6.66 -7.83 -11.52
CA LEU A 56 7.48 -8.15 -10.34
C LEU A 56 7.83 -6.89 -9.52
N LEU A 57 8.15 -5.76 -10.17
CA LEU A 57 8.39 -4.50 -9.46
C LEU A 57 7.16 -4.05 -8.67
N ALA A 58 5.97 -4.12 -9.28
CA ALA A 58 4.74 -3.76 -8.61
C ALA A 58 4.49 -4.66 -7.39
N GLU A 59 4.74 -5.96 -7.51
CA GLU A 59 4.67 -6.89 -6.38
C GLU A 59 5.62 -6.51 -5.24
N ILE A 60 6.88 -6.14 -5.55
CA ILE A 60 7.85 -5.69 -4.55
C ILE A 60 7.35 -4.43 -3.83
N TYR A 61 6.89 -3.42 -4.57
CA TYR A 61 6.34 -2.19 -3.97
C TYR A 61 5.13 -2.47 -3.07
N ILE A 62 4.23 -3.35 -3.49
CA ILE A 62 3.01 -3.69 -2.75
C ILE A 62 3.34 -4.49 -1.49
N ALA A 63 4.17 -5.52 -1.61
CA ALA A 63 4.54 -6.39 -0.49
C ALA A 63 5.29 -5.63 0.60
N THR A 64 6.18 -4.72 0.21
CA THR A 64 7.00 -3.94 1.17
C THR A 64 6.24 -2.79 1.81
N ARG A 65 5.19 -2.26 1.17
CA ARG A 65 4.34 -1.18 1.71
C ARG A 65 3.69 -1.54 3.04
N GLN A 66 3.33 -2.81 3.23
CA GLN A 66 2.61 -3.31 4.41
C GLN A 66 3.54 -3.93 5.45
N ALA A 67 4.83 -4.07 5.15
CA ALA A 67 5.80 -4.68 6.04
C ALA A 67 6.28 -3.66 7.08
N SER A 68 5.92 -3.86 8.35
CA SER A 68 6.32 -2.98 9.46
C SER A 68 7.80 -3.10 9.82
N ASP A 69 8.45 -4.19 9.41
CA ASP A 69 9.85 -4.52 9.63
C ASP A 69 10.78 -4.01 8.50
N ILE A 70 10.21 -3.50 7.41
CA ILE A 70 10.97 -2.96 6.28
C ILE A 70 10.84 -1.43 6.28
N PHE A 71 11.99 -0.75 6.30
CA PHE A 71 12.06 0.69 6.22
C PHE A 71 12.32 1.13 4.78
N ALA A 72 11.55 2.11 4.29
CA ALA A 72 11.71 2.69 2.97
C ALA A 72 12.25 4.12 3.08
N ASP A 73 13.52 4.31 2.72
CA ASP A 73 14.11 5.63 2.55
C ASP A 73 13.66 6.23 1.22
N LYS A 74 12.71 7.16 1.31
CA LYS A 74 12.11 7.87 0.16
C LYS A 74 12.83 9.19 -0.18
N SER A 75 13.99 9.48 0.43
CA SER A 75 14.77 10.68 0.13
C SER A 75 15.44 10.63 -1.25
N THR A 76 15.64 9.41 -1.78
CA THR A 76 16.21 9.15 -3.10
C THR A 76 15.19 8.51 -4.03
N ARG A 77 15.45 8.60 -5.34
CA ARG A 77 14.65 7.93 -6.39
C ARG A 77 15.57 7.07 -7.26
N PRO A 78 15.33 5.76 -7.38
CA PRO A 78 14.35 4.96 -6.63
C PRO A 78 14.64 4.91 -5.13
N MET A 79 13.61 4.67 -4.31
CA MET A 79 13.75 4.56 -2.84
C MET A 79 14.64 3.37 -2.45
N THR A 80 15.30 3.46 -1.30
CA THR A 80 16.09 2.36 -0.75
C THR A 80 15.30 1.65 0.34
N LEU A 81 15.23 0.31 0.27
CA LEU A 81 14.60 -0.53 1.28
C LEU A 81 15.67 -1.13 2.19
N THR A 82 15.48 -1.03 3.50
CA THR A 82 16.33 -1.65 4.52
C THR A 82 15.47 -2.46 5.48
N MET A 83 16.09 -3.42 6.19
CA MET A 83 15.43 -4.21 7.22
C MET A 83 16.32 -4.25 8.46
N ASP A 84 15.74 -4.10 9.64
CA ASP A 84 16.48 -4.31 10.90
C ASP A 84 16.60 -5.83 11.15
N PRO A 85 17.81 -6.42 11.21
CA PRO A 85 17.99 -7.85 11.44
C PRO A 85 17.44 -8.34 12.79
N SER A 86 17.27 -7.44 13.76
CA SER A 86 16.78 -7.74 15.10
C SER A 86 15.26 -7.73 15.23
N SER A 87 14.54 -7.27 14.19
CA SER A 87 13.09 -7.24 14.19
C SER A 87 12.50 -8.65 14.14
N SER A 88 11.74 -9.02 15.18
CA SER A 88 10.97 -10.27 15.20
C SER A 88 9.87 -10.19 14.15
N ILE A 89 9.84 -11.14 13.21
CA ILE A 89 8.79 -11.24 12.18
C ILE A 89 7.42 -11.24 12.87
N PRO A 90 6.59 -10.20 12.70
CA PRO A 90 5.26 -10.20 13.30
C PRO A 90 4.44 -11.32 12.67
N GLY A 91 3.79 -12.13 13.51
CA GLY A 91 2.78 -13.07 13.03
C GLY A 91 1.49 -12.30 12.73
N GLU A 92 1.36 -11.72 11.53
CA GLU A 92 0.14 -11.00 11.15
C GLU A 92 -0.42 -11.41 9.78
N THR A 93 -1.73 -11.14 9.66
CA THR A 93 -2.66 -11.59 8.62
C THR A 93 -2.40 -10.84 7.31
N GLU A 94 -1.33 -11.18 6.61
CA GLU A 94 -1.01 -10.59 5.31
C GLU A 94 -2.05 -11.03 4.25
N VAL A 95 -2.64 -10.05 3.58
CA VAL A 95 -3.41 -10.26 2.35
C VAL A 95 -2.39 -10.69 1.28
N GLU A 96 -2.66 -11.77 0.54
CA GLU A 96 -1.75 -12.24 -0.51
C GLU A 96 -1.50 -11.08 -1.50
N ALA A 97 -0.24 -10.60 -1.56
CA ALA A 97 0.14 -9.44 -2.38
C ALA A 97 -0.31 -9.60 -3.84
N GLU A 98 -0.36 -10.85 -4.29
CA GLU A 98 -0.83 -11.32 -5.59
C GLU A 98 -2.23 -10.78 -5.98
N ASP A 99 -3.16 -10.65 -5.03
CA ASP A 99 -4.50 -10.09 -5.27
C ASP A 99 -4.50 -8.55 -5.34
N LEU A 100 -3.52 -7.91 -4.69
CA LEU A 100 -3.39 -6.46 -4.66
C LEU A 100 -2.67 -5.90 -5.89
N ILE A 101 -1.83 -6.70 -6.55
CA ILE A 101 -1.13 -6.35 -7.80
C ILE A 101 -2.12 -6.05 -8.92
N GLU A 102 -3.27 -6.72 -8.95
CA GLU A 102 -4.27 -6.46 -9.98
C GLU A 102 -4.76 -5.00 -9.88
N SER A 103 -4.64 -4.25 -10.97
CA SER A 103 -5.07 -2.86 -11.14
C SER A 103 -4.24 -1.74 -10.50
N GLU A 104 -3.10 -2.01 -9.87
CA GLU A 104 -2.21 -0.94 -9.39
C GLU A 104 -1.41 -0.29 -10.54
N ASN A 105 -0.98 0.96 -10.33
CA ASN A 105 -0.21 1.72 -11.31
C ASN A 105 1.26 1.82 -10.86
N LEU A 106 2.15 1.14 -11.60
CA LEU A 106 3.57 1.09 -11.26
C LEU A 106 4.23 2.48 -11.17
N LEU A 107 3.88 3.40 -12.07
CA LEU A 107 4.48 4.75 -12.04
C LEU A 107 4.11 5.50 -10.76
N LEU A 108 2.85 5.38 -10.32
CA LEU A 108 2.39 6.00 -9.09
C LEU A 108 2.97 5.31 -7.85
N LEU A 109 3.13 3.98 -7.87
CA LEU A 109 3.85 3.23 -6.83
C LEU A 109 5.28 3.76 -6.67
N GLU A 110 6.04 3.87 -7.77
CA GLU A 110 7.43 4.36 -7.76
C GLU A 110 7.54 5.81 -7.25
N GLN A 111 6.59 6.66 -7.62
CA GLN A 111 6.52 8.06 -7.19
C GLN A 111 5.98 8.21 -5.76
N GLY A 112 5.37 7.17 -5.18
CA GLY A 112 4.74 7.23 -3.87
C GLY A 112 3.45 8.06 -3.85
N PHE A 113 2.77 8.16 -4.99
CA PHE A 113 1.45 8.78 -5.12
C PHE A 113 0.37 7.71 -5.18
N GLY A 114 -0.83 8.04 -4.71
CA GLY A 114 -1.98 7.16 -4.78
C GLY A 114 -3.21 7.82 -4.20
N THR A 115 -4.32 7.09 -4.27
CA THR A 115 -5.62 7.53 -3.77
C THR A 115 -5.93 6.82 -2.46
N VAL A 116 -6.17 7.60 -1.40
CA VAL A 116 -6.86 7.13 -0.20
C VAL A 116 -8.36 7.27 -0.43
N TYR A 117 -9.12 6.21 -0.22
CA TYR A 117 -10.58 6.23 -0.38
C TYR A 117 -11.30 5.90 0.93
N VAL A 118 -12.52 6.41 1.02
CA VAL A 118 -13.51 6.06 2.04
C VAL A 118 -14.74 5.53 1.33
N LEU A 119 -15.11 4.28 1.62
CA LEU A 119 -16.23 3.59 1.00
C LEU A 119 -17.33 3.31 2.01
N GLY A 120 -18.56 3.68 1.68
CA GLY A 120 -19.73 3.24 2.42
C GLY A 120 -20.07 1.80 2.05
N THR A 121 -20.30 0.95 3.05
CA THR A 121 -20.63 -0.47 2.80
C THR A 121 -22.12 -0.68 2.58
N GLY A 122 -23.00 0.23 3.02
CA GLY A 122 -24.44 -0.03 3.08
C GLY A 122 -24.83 -1.04 4.16
N LEU A 123 -23.90 -1.47 5.01
CA LEU A 123 -24.14 -2.25 6.21
C LEU A 123 -24.17 -1.36 7.43
N PHE A 124 -24.98 -1.73 8.41
CA PHE A 124 -25.22 -0.94 9.61
C PHE A 124 -24.97 -1.77 10.86
N THR A 125 -24.46 -1.12 11.90
CA THR A 125 -24.40 -1.69 13.25
C THR A 125 -25.82 -1.87 13.82
N LYS A 126 -25.92 -2.57 14.95
CA LYS A 126 -27.21 -2.75 15.66
C LYS A 126 -27.88 -1.42 16.07
N LEU A 127 -27.11 -0.34 16.16
CA LEU A 127 -27.60 1.00 16.52
C LEU A 127 -27.98 1.85 15.29
N GLY A 128 -27.97 1.27 14.09
CA GLY A 128 -28.30 2.00 12.85
C GLY A 128 -27.18 2.90 12.34
N VAL A 129 -25.95 2.73 12.83
CA VAL A 129 -24.77 3.48 12.39
C VAL A 129 -24.10 2.74 11.23
N GLU A 130 -23.84 3.42 10.12
CA GLU A 130 -23.22 2.82 8.94
C GLU A 130 -21.78 2.38 9.18
N ILE A 131 -21.38 1.28 8.52
CA ILE A 131 -20.02 0.79 8.44
C ILE A 131 -19.36 1.34 7.17
N VAL A 132 -18.17 1.92 7.32
CA VAL A 132 -17.34 2.43 6.23
C VAL A 132 -16.01 1.68 6.16
N LYS A 133 -15.40 1.61 4.97
CA LYS A 133 -14.05 1.07 4.74
C LYS A 133 -13.11 2.20 4.35
N ILE A 134 -11.93 2.22 4.94
CA ILE A 134 -10.83 3.10 4.53
C ILE A 134 -9.76 2.23 3.88
N GLY A 135 -9.26 2.62 2.72
CA GLY A 135 -8.19 1.89 2.04
C GLY A 135 -7.53 2.73 0.96
N ILE A 136 -6.62 2.08 0.23
CA ILE A 136 -5.78 2.74 -0.77
C ILE A 136 -5.74 2.00 -2.10
N THR A 137 -5.43 2.76 -3.16
CA THR A 137 -5.03 2.20 -4.44
C THR A 137 -4.13 3.18 -5.18
N THR A 138 -3.25 2.69 -6.03
CA THR A 138 -2.60 3.50 -7.08
C THR A 138 -3.29 3.36 -8.43
N GLY A 139 -4.31 2.51 -8.51
CA GLY A 139 -5.14 2.29 -9.68
C GLY A 139 -6.39 3.17 -9.74
N ASP A 140 -7.33 2.74 -10.58
CA ASP A 140 -8.68 3.32 -10.61
C ASP A 140 -9.49 2.84 -9.39
N VAL A 141 -10.03 3.79 -8.61
CA VAL A 141 -10.88 3.51 -7.45
C VAL A 141 -12.09 2.65 -7.85
N SER A 142 -12.66 2.86 -9.05
CA SER A 142 -13.82 2.06 -9.49
C SER A 142 -13.42 0.60 -9.78
N ALA A 143 -12.24 0.37 -10.33
CA ALA A 143 -11.65 -0.96 -10.51
C ALA A 143 -11.40 -1.64 -9.17
N ARG A 144 -10.81 -0.92 -8.21
CA ARG A 144 -10.60 -1.42 -6.85
C ARG A 144 -11.90 -1.80 -6.16
N ILE A 145 -12.96 -1.00 -6.30
CA ILE A 145 -14.30 -1.32 -5.78
C ILE A 145 -14.85 -2.62 -6.39
N ARG A 146 -14.67 -2.83 -7.71
CA ARG A 146 -15.10 -4.08 -8.37
C ARG A 146 -14.36 -5.30 -7.82
N GLN A 147 -13.07 -5.18 -7.55
CA GLN A 147 -12.26 -6.26 -6.96
C GLN A 147 -12.68 -6.59 -5.54
N LEU A 148 -13.02 -5.56 -4.75
CA LEU A 148 -13.51 -5.73 -3.38
C LEU A 148 -14.90 -6.38 -3.33
N TYR A 149 -15.66 -6.37 -4.43
CA TYR A 149 -16.99 -6.96 -4.51
C TYR A 149 -16.93 -8.44 -4.89
N THR A 150 -16.77 -9.29 -3.88
CA THR A 150 -16.72 -10.75 -4.02
C THR A 150 -17.99 -11.43 -3.48
N THR A 151 -18.11 -12.75 -3.64
CA THR A 151 -19.30 -13.54 -3.26
C THR A 151 -19.67 -13.46 -1.77
N GLY A 152 -18.81 -12.90 -0.91
CA GLY A 152 -19.06 -12.66 0.51
C GLY A 152 -19.47 -11.23 0.88
N VAL A 153 -19.59 -10.32 -0.09
CA VAL A 153 -19.96 -8.91 0.15
C VAL A 153 -21.42 -8.68 -0.26
N PRO A 154 -22.34 -8.43 0.68
CA PRO A 154 -23.78 -8.40 0.40
C PRO A 154 -24.23 -7.18 -0.42
N THR A 155 -23.48 -6.08 -0.37
CA THR A 155 -23.84 -4.77 -0.93
C THR A 155 -22.67 -4.16 -1.68
N LYS A 156 -22.96 -3.45 -2.76
CA LYS A 156 -21.92 -2.74 -3.51
C LYS A 156 -21.42 -1.54 -2.69
N PHE A 157 -20.10 -1.40 -2.58
CA PHE A 157 -19.49 -0.23 -1.99
C PHE A 157 -19.87 1.04 -2.77
N ARG A 158 -20.16 2.13 -2.04
CA ARG A 158 -20.25 3.48 -2.62
C ARG A 158 -19.04 4.31 -2.23
N VAL A 159 -18.58 5.16 -3.13
CA VAL A 159 -17.56 6.16 -2.79
C VAL A 159 -18.20 7.23 -1.90
N ILE A 160 -17.59 7.48 -0.75
CA ILE A 160 -17.93 8.61 0.12
C ILE A 160 -16.93 9.74 -0.14
N GLU A 161 -15.63 9.45 -0.03
CA GLU A 161 -14.55 10.41 -0.24
C GLU A 161 -13.34 9.73 -0.92
N THR A 162 -12.55 10.51 -1.65
CA THR A 162 -11.27 10.10 -2.25
C THR A 162 -10.27 11.24 -2.15
N PHE A 163 -9.01 10.91 -1.88
CA PHE A 163 -7.92 11.87 -1.74
C PHE A 163 -6.70 11.37 -2.50
N ASP A 164 -6.34 12.08 -3.58
CA ASP A 164 -5.09 11.84 -4.30
C ASP A 164 -3.96 12.57 -3.58
N VAL A 165 -3.01 11.81 -3.04
CA VAL A 165 -1.97 12.36 -2.17
C VAL A 165 -0.62 11.66 -2.38
N GLN A 166 0.44 12.40 -2.09
CA GLN A 166 1.76 11.81 -1.89
C GLN A 166 1.82 11.12 -0.51
N ASN A 167 2.60 10.04 -0.42
CA ASN A 167 2.72 9.23 0.80
C ASN A 167 1.36 8.69 1.28
N TYR A 168 0.50 8.31 0.32
CA TYR A 168 -0.84 7.77 0.55
C TYR A 168 -0.88 6.58 1.52
N ALA A 169 0.13 5.71 1.49
CA ALA A 169 0.24 4.57 2.41
C ALA A 169 0.49 5.00 3.87
N GLU A 170 1.30 6.05 4.07
CA GLU A 170 1.56 6.63 5.39
C GLU A 170 0.29 7.29 5.93
N LEU A 171 -0.44 8.02 5.07
CA LEU A 171 -1.73 8.60 5.42
C LEU A 171 -2.77 7.54 5.80
N GLU A 172 -2.86 6.43 5.05
CA GLU A 172 -3.77 5.34 5.39
C GLU A 172 -3.45 4.74 6.77
N GLN A 173 -2.19 4.42 7.03
CA GLN A 173 -1.76 3.89 8.32
C GLN A 173 -2.05 4.89 9.46
N ALA A 174 -1.82 6.18 9.24
CA ALA A 174 -2.16 7.23 10.20
C ALA A 174 -3.68 7.30 10.45
N LEU A 175 -4.50 7.28 9.41
CA LEU A 175 -5.96 7.22 9.52
C LEU A 175 -6.40 6.00 10.31
N HIS A 176 -5.89 4.81 9.99
CA HIS A 176 -6.24 3.57 10.69
C HIS A 176 -5.86 3.61 12.17
N LYS A 177 -4.72 4.21 12.51
CA LYS A 177 -4.23 4.31 13.89
C LYS A 177 -4.99 5.37 14.70
N ILE A 178 -5.17 6.56 14.15
CA ILE A 178 -5.85 7.68 14.83
C ILE A 178 -7.35 7.37 14.99
N LEU A 179 -7.96 6.69 14.01
CA LEU A 179 -9.38 6.35 14.02
C LEU A 179 -9.68 4.97 14.63
N ASP A 180 -8.71 4.31 15.28
CA ASP A 180 -8.95 3.04 16.02
C ASP A 180 -10.15 3.10 16.97
N PRO A 181 -10.47 4.22 17.66
CA PRO A 181 -11.67 4.31 18.49
C PRO A 181 -13.00 4.09 17.74
N PHE A 182 -13.02 4.25 16.42
CA PHE A 182 -14.20 4.03 15.57
C PHE A 182 -14.17 2.67 14.86
N ARG A 183 -13.11 1.88 15.04
CA ARG A 183 -12.86 0.64 14.31
C ARG A 183 -13.75 -0.50 14.83
N ILE A 184 -14.43 -1.19 13.93
CA ILE A 184 -15.35 -2.29 14.27
C ILE A 184 -14.59 -3.62 14.36
N ASN A 185 -13.62 -3.79 13.47
CA ASN A 185 -12.80 -4.99 13.40
C ASN A 185 -11.34 -4.60 13.16
N ARG A 186 -10.43 -5.06 14.02
CA ARG A 186 -9.01 -4.77 13.86
C ARG A 186 -8.40 -5.46 12.64
N ALA A 187 -8.85 -6.68 12.33
CA ALA A 187 -8.35 -7.45 11.18
C ALA A 187 -8.91 -6.98 9.83
N ARG A 188 -9.99 -6.18 9.82
CA ARG A 188 -10.63 -5.73 8.58
C ARG A 188 -10.90 -4.25 8.71
N GLU A 189 -10.25 -3.42 7.91
CA GLU A 189 -10.18 -1.93 7.89
C GLU A 189 -11.56 -1.22 7.79
N PHE A 190 -12.48 -1.58 8.68
CA PHE A 190 -13.85 -1.14 8.77
C PHE A 190 -14.05 -0.31 10.03
N PHE A 191 -14.69 0.83 9.84
CA PHE A 191 -14.93 1.85 10.84
C PHE A 191 -16.42 2.19 10.86
N THR A 192 -16.88 2.78 11.95
CA THR A 192 -18.20 3.40 12.00
C THR A 192 -18.16 4.75 11.27
N GLU A 193 -19.27 5.16 10.64
CA GLU A 193 -19.38 6.46 9.95
C GLU A 193 -19.12 7.68 10.86
N HIS A 194 -19.11 7.50 12.18
CA HIS A 194 -18.72 8.54 13.14
C HIS A 194 -17.29 9.03 12.97
N CYS A 195 -16.42 8.30 12.25
CA CYS A 195 -15.07 8.75 11.93
C CYS A 195 -15.04 9.83 10.83
N LEU A 196 -16.08 9.94 9.99
CA LEU A 196 -16.10 10.79 8.78
C LEU A 196 -15.74 12.26 9.08
N PRO A 197 -16.23 12.92 10.14
CA PRO A 197 -15.89 14.32 10.43
C PRO A 197 -14.41 14.60 10.72
N PHE A 198 -13.61 13.55 10.96
CA PHE A 198 -12.18 13.66 11.27
C PHE A 198 -11.28 13.40 10.07
N ILE A 199 -11.76 12.70 9.04
CA ILE A 199 -10.94 12.25 7.90
C ILE A 199 -10.30 13.45 7.20
N GLN A 200 -11.10 14.41 6.75
CA GLN A 200 -10.59 15.60 6.05
C GLN A 200 -9.55 16.38 6.87
N LYS A 201 -9.70 16.42 8.20
CA LYS A 201 -8.75 17.11 9.09
C LYS A 201 -7.40 16.38 9.14
N ILE A 202 -7.42 15.06 9.25
CA ILE A 202 -6.21 14.23 9.26
C ILE A 202 -5.50 14.33 7.91
N VAL A 203 -6.24 14.22 6.81
CA VAL A 203 -5.71 14.39 5.45
C VAL A 203 -5.05 15.77 5.29
N LYS A 204 -5.71 16.83 5.76
CA LYS A 204 -5.16 18.19 5.69
C LYS A 204 -3.84 18.31 6.47
N ILE A 205 -3.80 17.81 7.70
CA ILE A 205 -2.57 17.82 8.52
C ILE A 205 -1.44 17.05 7.83
N HIS A 206 -1.74 15.89 7.24
CA HIS A 206 -0.75 15.11 6.48
C HIS A 206 -0.18 15.94 5.32
N ILE A 207 -1.04 16.56 4.50
CA ILE A 207 -0.60 17.41 3.38
C ILE A 207 0.29 18.55 3.89
N GLU A 208 -0.14 19.27 4.93
CA GLU A 208 0.63 20.37 5.52
C GLU A 208 2.02 19.92 6.01
N ILE A 209 2.14 18.72 6.59
CA ILE A 209 3.43 18.13 7.02
C ILE A 209 4.31 17.78 5.82
N GLN A 210 3.74 17.19 4.77
CA GLN A 210 4.50 16.82 3.57
C GLN A 210 5.03 18.07 2.84
N ASP A 211 4.20 19.11 2.72
CA ASP A 211 4.58 20.38 2.11
C ASP A 211 5.70 21.08 2.90
N ALA A 212 5.59 21.10 4.24
CA ALA A 212 6.63 21.64 5.10
C ALA A 212 7.96 20.88 4.98
N LYS A 213 7.90 19.54 4.82
CA LYS A 213 9.10 18.72 4.60
C LYS A 213 9.75 19.05 3.25
N ALA A 214 8.97 19.21 2.18
CA ALA A 214 9.47 19.59 0.87
C ALA A 214 10.16 20.97 0.90
N GLY A 215 9.52 21.98 1.51
CA GLY A 215 10.11 23.32 1.65
C GLY A 215 11.37 23.38 2.52
N SER A 216 11.54 22.43 3.45
CA SER A 216 12.74 22.34 4.31
C SER A 216 13.97 21.76 3.60
N LEU A 217 13.77 20.97 2.54
CA LEU A 217 14.84 20.34 1.75
C LEU A 217 15.47 21.34 0.77
N ASP A 218 14.68 22.24 0.19
CA ASP A 218 15.18 23.27 -0.74
C ASP A 218 16.10 24.30 -0.07
N CYS A 219 15.86 24.62 1.21
CA CYS A 219 16.69 25.57 1.96
C CYS A 219 18.09 25.04 2.33
N ASN A 220 18.34 23.73 2.25
CA ASN A 220 19.61 23.10 2.61
C ASN A 220 20.51 22.79 1.41
N ALA A 221 20.07 23.07 0.18
CA ALA A 221 20.86 22.85 -1.05
C ALA A 221 21.76 24.04 -1.44
N GLU A 222 21.67 25.18 -0.73
CA GLU A 222 22.42 26.42 -1.03
C GLU A 222 23.45 26.83 0.04
N LYS A 223 23.93 25.91 0.89
CA LYS A 223 25.01 26.19 1.86
C LYS A 223 26.23 25.31 1.70
#